data_AF-A0A958MNT9-F1
#
_entry.id   AF-A0A958MNT9-F1
#
_cell.length_a   1.000
_cell.length_b   1.000
_cell.length_c   1.000
_cell.angle_alpha   90.00
_cell.angle_beta   90.00
_cell.angle_gamma   90.00
#
_symmetry.space_group_name_H-M   'P 1'
#
loop_
_entity.id
_entity.type
_entity.pdbx_description
1 polymer ?
#
loop_
_entity_poly.entity_id
_entity_poly.type
_entity_poly.pdbx_seq_one_letter_code
_entity_poly.pdbx_strand_id
1 'polypeptide(L)'
;MKFAIIKERKNPPDRRVVFSPEKLAEAQLQFPKAQFVVESSDIRVFSDDDYRKQGFTVTDDISDCDVMIGVKEVPLEHLIPNKKYFFFSHTIKKQPYNRKLLIDILNKHIEMYDHETIVKKSGARLIGFGRYAGLVGAYNGFRALGLRDNLFKLPKVETLADLNEVKAELDKITLPNIKILLTGTGKVAMGAKEILDHLNIKQVSDALYLTSQFTEPVYVMADVMEYSKRIDGKVGDKWEFYKDPSG
;
A
#
# COMPACT_ATOMS: atom_id res chain seq x y z
N MET A 1 8.06 -19.08 -21.17
CA MET A 1 8.03 -17.63 -20.88
C MET A 1 8.79 -17.41 -19.59
N LYS A 2 9.76 -16.50 -19.61
CA LYS A 2 10.67 -16.22 -18.51
C LYS A 2 10.32 -14.87 -17.88
N PHE A 3 10.18 -14.84 -16.57
CA PHE A 3 9.76 -13.68 -15.79
C PHE A 3 10.92 -13.22 -14.91
N ALA A 4 11.20 -11.92 -14.92
CA ALA A 4 12.14 -11.29 -14.00
C ALA A 4 11.40 -10.55 -12.88
N ILE A 5 11.78 -10.81 -11.63
CA ILE A 5 11.46 -9.92 -10.52
C ILE A 5 12.55 -8.85 -10.47
N ILE A 6 12.22 -7.63 -10.89
CA ILE A 6 13.23 -6.58 -11.12
C ILE A 6 13.57 -5.78 -9.85
N LYS A 7 14.78 -5.23 -9.83
CA LYS A 7 15.26 -4.26 -8.87
C LYS A 7 14.55 -2.93 -9.05
N GLU A 8 14.00 -2.41 -7.96
CA GLU A 8 13.49 -1.04 -7.91
C GLU A 8 14.63 -0.03 -8.04
N ARG A 9 14.42 0.97 -8.90
CA ARG A 9 15.42 2.01 -9.23
C ARG A 9 14.92 3.42 -8.93
N LYS A 10 13.74 3.54 -8.32
CA LYS A 10 13.17 4.83 -7.93
C LYS A 10 13.97 5.43 -6.78
N ASN A 11 14.07 6.77 -6.77
CA ASN A 11 14.61 7.54 -5.65
C ASN A 11 13.48 8.44 -5.07
N PRO A 12 13.22 8.44 -3.74
CA PRO A 12 13.83 7.58 -2.72
C PRO A 12 13.63 6.08 -2.97
N PRO A 13 14.57 5.22 -2.53
CA PRO A 13 14.51 3.78 -2.77
C PRO A 13 13.21 3.14 -2.29
N ASP A 14 12.56 2.36 -3.17
CA ASP A 14 11.41 1.53 -2.81
C ASP A 14 11.93 0.13 -2.44
N ARG A 15 11.86 -0.22 -1.16
CA ARG A 15 12.35 -1.52 -0.66
C ARG A 15 11.37 -2.67 -0.93
N ARG A 16 10.16 -2.38 -1.44
CA ARG A 16 9.15 -3.40 -1.69
C ARG A 16 9.47 -4.21 -2.95
N VAL A 17 8.84 -5.37 -3.04
CA VAL A 17 8.90 -6.25 -4.21
C VAL A 17 7.53 -6.88 -4.40
N VAL A 18 7.21 -7.26 -5.64
CA VAL A 18 5.89 -7.85 -5.98
C VAL A 18 5.70 -9.24 -5.37
N PHE A 19 6.75 -10.05 -5.32
CA PHE A 19 6.74 -11.37 -4.71
C PHE A 19 7.79 -11.47 -3.61
N SER A 20 7.38 -11.88 -2.40
CA SER A 20 8.33 -12.40 -1.42
C SER A 20 8.94 -13.72 -1.95
N PRO A 21 10.08 -14.17 -1.41
CA PRO A 21 10.67 -15.45 -1.79
C PRO A 21 9.66 -16.62 -1.72
N GLU A 22 8.86 -16.67 -0.66
CA GLU A 22 7.86 -17.72 -0.43
C GLU A 22 6.71 -17.61 -1.44
N LYS A 23 6.22 -16.39 -1.71
CA LYS A 23 5.16 -16.19 -2.70
C LYS A 23 5.61 -16.45 -4.13
N LEU A 24 6.89 -16.21 -4.44
CA LEU A 24 7.46 -16.59 -5.73
C LEU A 24 7.56 -18.11 -5.84
N ALA A 25 7.96 -18.82 -4.78
CA ALA A 25 7.97 -20.28 -4.74
C ALA A 25 6.56 -20.87 -4.93
N GLU A 26 5.56 -20.33 -4.24
CA GLU A 26 4.15 -20.70 -4.47
C GLU A 26 3.72 -20.48 -5.92
N ALA A 27 4.11 -19.35 -6.53
CA ALA A 27 3.81 -19.06 -7.94
C ALA A 27 4.50 -20.05 -8.89
N GLN A 28 5.77 -20.40 -8.65
CA GLN A 28 6.51 -21.38 -9.45
C GLN A 28 5.83 -22.76 -9.42
N LEU A 29 5.28 -23.18 -8.28
CA LEU A 29 4.51 -24.42 -8.15
C LEU A 29 3.18 -24.36 -8.90
N GLN A 30 2.47 -23.23 -8.83
CA GLN A 30 1.19 -23.04 -9.53
C GLN A 30 1.35 -22.94 -11.05
N PHE A 31 2.47 -22.40 -11.52
CA PHE A 31 2.74 -22.15 -12.93
C PHE A 31 4.04 -22.85 -13.38
N PRO A 32 4.08 -24.18 -13.49
CA PRO A 32 5.32 -24.94 -13.72
C PRO A 32 5.98 -24.70 -15.08
N LYS A 33 5.25 -24.10 -16.04
CA LYS A 33 5.78 -23.70 -17.35
C LYS A 33 6.41 -22.30 -17.35
N ALA A 34 6.16 -21.51 -16.31
CA ALA A 34 6.81 -20.22 -16.12
C ALA A 34 8.18 -20.45 -15.47
N GLN A 35 9.17 -19.70 -15.94
CA GLN A 35 10.49 -19.65 -15.32
C GLN A 35 10.63 -18.31 -14.62
N PHE A 36 11.05 -18.30 -13.36
CA PHE A 36 11.27 -17.07 -12.61
C PHE A 36 12.76 -16.86 -12.34
N VAL A 37 13.22 -15.64 -12.61
CA VAL A 37 14.56 -15.16 -12.29
C VAL A 37 14.42 -13.89 -11.47
N VAL A 38 15.36 -13.67 -10.56
CA VAL A 38 15.36 -12.51 -9.68
C VAL A 38 16.55 -11.63 -10.03
N GLU A 39 16.29 -10.35 -10.29
CA GLU A 39 17.35 -9.37 -10.43
C GLU A 39 17.98 -9.10 -9.05
N SER A 40 19.32 -9.13 -8.98
CA SER A 40 20.06 -8.80 -7.76
C SER A 40 19.68 -7.40 -7.27
N SER A 41 19.49 -7.24 -5.97
CA SER A 41 19.11 -5.96 -5.39
C SER A 41 19.68 -5.76 -3.99
N ASP A 42 20.37 -4.63 -3.81
CA ASP A 42 20.88 -4.10 -2.55
C ASP A 42 19.84 -3.21 -1.81
N ILE A 43 18.66 -2.99 -2.40
CA ILE A 43 17.62 -2.10 -1.89
C ILE A 43 16.44 -2.90 -1.30
N ARG A 44 16.09 -4.01 -1.95
CA ARG A 44 14.90 -4.82 -1.64
C ARG A 44 14.92 -5.33 -0.20
N VAL A 45 13.75 -5.40 0.43
CA VAL A 45 13.59 -5.85 1.83
C VAL A 45 14.01 -7.32 2.03
N PHE A 46 13.84 -8.16 1.02
CA PHE A 46 14.32 -9.55 1.00
C PHE A 46 15.67 -9.63 0.30
N SER A 47 16.62 -10.30 0.94
CA SER A 47 17.97 -10.46 0.41
C SER A 47 17.98 -11.39 -0.79
N ASP A 48 19.02 -11.28 -1.63
CA ASP A 48 19.24 -12.21 -2.73
C ASP A 48 19.35 -13.66 -2.23
N ASP A 49 19.98 -13.88 -1.07
CA ASP A 49 20.15 -15.21 -0.49
C ASP A 49 18.81 -15.85 -0.10
N ASP A 50 17.80 -15.05 0.27
CA ASP A 50 16.47 -15.58 0.58
C ASP A 50 15.80 -16.17 -0.68
N TYR A 51 16.03 -15.59 -1.86
CA TYR A 51 15.58 -16.17 -3.13
C TYR A 51 16.42 -17.37 -3.55
N ARG A 52 17.76 -17.34 -3.36
CA ARG A 52 18.63 -18.48 -3.66
C ARG A 52 18.26 -19.71 -2.83
N LYS A 53 17.93 -19.53 -1.55
CA LYS A 53 17.47 -20.61 -0.66
C LYS A 53 16.17 -21.26 -1.14
N GLN A 54 15.31 -20.51 -1.84
CA GLN A 54 14.10 -21.03 -2.49
C GLN A 54 14.38 -21.65 -3.88
N GLY A 55 15.65 -21.72 -4.30
CA GLY A 55 16.07 -22.31 -5.57
C GLY A 55 15.99 -21.39 -6.78
N PHE A 56 15.78 -20.08 -6.59
CA PHE A 56 15.73 -19.14 -7.71
C PHE A 56 17.13 -18.70 -8.15
N THR A 57 17.30 -18.57 -9.48
CA THR A 57 18.47 -17.89 -10.05
C THR A 57 18.40 -16.41 -9.75
N VAL A 58 19.47 -15.89 -9.13
CA VAL A 58 19.67 -14.46 -8.90
C VAL A 58 20.81 -13.97 -9.79
N THR A 59 20.59 -12.92 -10.56
CA THR A 59 21.53 -12.41 -11.58
C THR A 59 21.40 -10.90 -11.74
N ASP A 60 22.45 -10.24 -12.25
CA ASP A 60 22.40 -8.83 -12.64
C ASP A 60 21.82 -8.64 -14.04
N ASP A 61 21.99 -9.63 -14.94
CA ASP A 61 21.46 -9.58 -16.30
C ASP A 61 20.14 -10.35 -16.41
N ILE A 62 19.08 -9.62 -16.69
CA ILE A 62 17.70 -10.11 -16.91
C ILE A 62 17.23 -9.89 -18.36
N SER A 63 18.14 -9.53 -19.28
CA SER A 63 17.81 -9.22 -20.67
C SER A 63 17.21 -10.40 -21.45
N ASP A 64 17.47 -11.63 -21.02
CA ASP A 64 16.90 -12.85 -21.59
C ASP A 64 15.48 -13.17 -21.09
N CYS A 65 14.95 -12.40 -20.13
CA CYS A 65 13.58 -12.57 -19.63
C CYS A 65 12.57 -11.91 -20.59
N ASP A 66 11.35 -12.45 -20.65
CA ASP A 66 10.26 -11.95 -21.51
C ASP A 66 9.41 -10.88 -20.82
N VAL A 67 9.21 -11.04 -19.51
CA VAL A 67 8.30 -10.23 -18.70
C VAL A 67 9.01 -9.71 -17.45
N MET A 68 8.93 -8.41 -17.21
CA MET A 68 9.56 -7.73 -16.08
C MET A 68 8.50 -7.33 -15.07
N ILE A 69 8.65 -7.75 -13.81
CA ILE A 69 7.68 -7.51 -12.75
C ILE A 69 8.29 -6.64 -11.66
N GLY A 70 7.85 -5.38 -11.60
CA GLY A 70 8.25 -4.39 -10.61
C GLY A 70 7.05 -3.78 -9.87
N VAL A 71 7.34 -3.02 -8.83
CA VAL A 71 6.37 -2.22 -8.08
C VAL A 71 6.21 -0.86 -8.74
N LYS A 72 7.29 -0.11 -8.95
CA LYS A 72 7.25 1.26 -9.49
C LYS A 72 7.74 1.34 -10.92
N GLU A 73 7.52 2.52 -11.51
CA GLU A 73 8.02 2.85 -12.83
C GLU A 73 9.54 2.65 -12.95
N VAL A 74 9.97 2.12 -14.09
CA VAL A 74 11.38 1.88 -14.41
C VAL A 74 11.96 3.14 -15.08
N PRO A 75 13.13 3.65 -14.66
CA PRO A 75 13.80 4.75 -15.34
C PRO A 75 14.06 4.45 -16.82
N LEU A 76 13.99 5.48 -17.66
CA LEU A 76 13.97 5.35 -19.13
C LEU A 76 15.20 4.61 -19.68
N GLU A 77 16.36 4.89 -19.11
CA GLU A 77 17.65 4.30 -19.46
C GLU A 77 17.75 2.82 -19.10
N HIS A 78 16.90 2.33 -18.19
CA HIS A 78 16.85 0.94 -17.75
C HIS A 78 15.75 0.13 -18.45
N LEU A 79 14.93 0.74 -19.30
CA LEU A 79 13.92 0.03 -20.08
C LEU A 79 14.57 -0.80 -21.19
N ILE A 80 14.40 -2.11 -21.11
CA ILE A 80 14.81 -3.08 -22.15
C ILE A 80 13.74 -3.12 -23.26
N PRO A 81 14.09 -2.88 -24.54
CA PRO A 81 13.15 -2.92 -25.65
C PRO A 81 12.54 -4.30 -25.92
N ASN A 82 11.36 -4.31 -26.54
CA ASN A 82 10.63 -5.51 -26.98
C ASN A 82 10.26 -6.48 -25.83
N LYS A 83 9.98 -5.95 -24.63
CA LYS A 83 9.61 -6.72 -23.44
C LYS A 83 8.21 -6.37 -22.95
N LYS A 84 7.68 -7.21 -22.03
CA LYS A 84 6.46 -6.95 -21.27
C LYS A 84 6.82 -6.43 -19.88
N TYR A 85 6.09 -5.45 -19.35
CA TYR A 85 6.33 -4.91 -18.00
C TYR A 85 5.05 -4.86 -17.17
N PHE A 86 5.18 -5.20 -15.88
CA PHE A 86 4.17 -4.98 -14.84
C PHE A 86 4.72 -4.00 -13.81
N PHE A 87 4.10 -2.83 -13.67
CA PHE A 87 4.38 -1.87 -12.60
C PHE A 87 3.25 -0.83 -12.44
N PHE A 88 3.26 -0.08 -11.34
CA PHE A 88 2.42 1.12 -11.21
C PHE A 88 3.02 2.25 -12.05
N SER A 89 2.49 2.50 -13.24
CA SER A 89 3.10 3.48 -14.16
C SER A 89 2.86 4.92 -13.73
N HIS A 90 1.80 5.15 -12.96
CA HIS A 90 1.28 6.48 -12.66
C HIS A 90 1.08 7.33 -13.93
N THR A 91 0.46 6.76 -14.98
CA THR A 91 0.18 7.49 -16.23
C THR A 91 -1.31 7.65 -16.55
N ILE A 92 -2.18 6.75 -16.05
CA ILE A 92 -3.61 6.70 -16.39
C ILE A 92 -4.42 7.93 -15.94
N LYS A 93 -3.90 8.72 -14.99
CA LYS A 93 -4.52 9.97 -14.49
C LYS A 93 -3.85 11.20 -15.10
N LYS A 94 -3.22 11.06 -16.27
CA LYS A 94 -2.54 12.13 -17.01
C LYS A 94 -1.44 12.84 -16.22
N GLN A 95 -0.72 12.10 -15.37
CA GLN A 95 0.35 12.68 -14.58
C GLN A 95 1.49 13.18 -15.49
N PRO A 96 1.82 14.48 -15.47
CA PRO A 96 2.70 15.06 -16.48
C PRO A 96 4.14 14.54 -16.41
N TYR A 97 4.62 14.21 -15.21
CA TYR A 97 6.00 13.75 -14.99
C TYR A 97 6.32 12.42 -15.69
N ASN A 98 5.33 11.52 -15.83
CA ASN A 98 5.50 10.23 -16.49
C ASN A 98 5.04 10.21 -17.96
N ARG A 99 4.82 11.38 -18.59
CA ARG A 99 4.53 11.45 -20.03
C ARG A 99 5.67 10.86 -20.87
N LYS A 100 6.92 11.15 -20.52
CA LYS A 100 8.10 10.65 -21.24
C LYS A 100 8.19 9.12 -21.20
N LEU A 101 7.81 8.52 -20.07
CA LEU A 101 7.75 7.06 -19.91
C LEU A 101 6.84 6.41 -20.95
N LEU A 102 5.65 6.98 -21.22
CA LEU A 102 4.75 6.43 -22.24
C LEU A 102 5.35 6.52 -23.64
N ILE A 103 6.02 7.64 -23.97
CA ILE A 103 6.67 7.81 -25.28
C ILE A 103 7.76 6.75 -25.45
N ASP A 104 8.59 6.54 -24.44
CA ASP A 104 9.68 5.56 -24.49
C ASP A 104 9.17 4.12 -24.53
N ILE A 105 8.09 3.80 -23.81
CA ILE A 105 7.43 2.49 -23.91
C ILE A 105 7.01 2.20 -25.35
N LEU A 106 6.42 3.18 -26.04
CA LEU A 106 6.03 3.03 -27.45
C LEU A 106 7.26 2.89 -28.36
N ASN A 107 8.25 3.78 -28.22
CA ASN A 107 9.47 3.78 -29.04
C ASN A 107 10.29 2.48 -28.88
N LYS A 108 10.26 1.87 -27.69
CA LYS A 108 10.96 0.63 -27.37
C LYS A 108 10.11 -0.62 -27.64
N HIS A 109 8.91 -0.49 -28.22
CA HIS A 109 7.96 -1.58 -28.45
C HIS A 109 7.68 -2.42 -27.18
N ILE A 110 7.50 -1.73 -26.05
CA ILE A 110 7.19 -2.36 -24.76
C ILE A 110 5.69 -2.51 -24.60
N GLU A 111 5.25 -3.68 -24.16
CA GLU A 111 3.88 -3.92 -23.70
C GLU A 111 3.81 -3.69 -22.18
N MET A 112 2.99 -2.73 -21.72
CA MET A 112 2.85 -2.41 -20.30
C MET A 112 1.50 -2.86 -19.74
N TYR A 113 1.56 -3.58 -18.62
CA TYR A 113 0.43 -3.98 -17.79
C TYR A 113 0.46 -3.18 -16.48
N ASP A 114 -0.40 -2.17 -16.36
CA ASP A 114 -0.43 -1.33 -15.16
C ASP A 114 -1.13 -2.04 -13.98
N HIS A 115 -0.43 -2.20 -12.86
CA HIS A 115 -1.02 -2.82 -11.65
C HIS A 115 -2.29 -2.11 -11.18
N GLU A 116 -2.42 -0.79 -11.43
CA GLU A 116 -3.57 0.00 -11.00
C GLU A 116 -4.87 -0.39 -11.74
N THR A 117 -4.77 -0.98 -12.94
CA THR A 117 -5.92 -1.34 -13.78
C THR A 117 -6.31 -2.81 -13.69
N ILE A 118 -5.60 -3.62 -12.88
CA ILE A 118 -5.94 -5.02 -12.65
C ILE A 118 -7.13 -5.12 -11.68
N VAL A 119 -8.30 -5.46 -12.24
CA VAL A 119 -9.59 -5.48 -11.53
C VAL A 119 -10.27 -6.85 -11.62
N LYS A 120 -11.16 -7.12 -10.64
CA LYS A 120 -12.13 -8.23 -10.72
C LYS A 120 -13.19 -7.94 -11.78
N LYS A 121 -13.98 -8.96 -12.14
CA LYS A 121 -15.19 -8.81 -12.97
C LYS A 121 -16.17 -7.74 -12.42
N SER A 122 -16.20 -7.54 -11.10
CA SER A 122 -17.02 -6.50 -10.45
C SER A 122 -16.45 -5.08 -10.57
N GLY A 123 -15.30 -4.88 -11.20
CA GLY A 123 -14.58 -3.61 -11.26
C GLY A 123 -13.71 -3.30 -10.03
N ALA A 124 -13.77 -4.13 -8.99
CA ALA A 124 -12.95 -3.93 -7.79
C ALA A 124 -11.46 -4.19 -8.06
N ARG A 125 -10.60 -3.21 -7.74
CA ARG A 125 -9.14 -3.34 -7.90
C ARG A 125 -8.57 -4.47 -7.04
N LEU A 126 -7.80 -5.35 -7.68
CA LEU A 126 -7.18 -6.50 -7.01
C LEU A 126 -5.94 -6.10 -6.23
N ILE A 127 -5.08 -5.30 -6.83
CA ILE A 127 -3.78 -4.93 -6.28
C ILE A 127 -3.87 -3.59 -5.56
N GLY A 128 -3.30 -3.49 -4.37
CA GLY A 128 -3.19 -2.22 -3.66
C GLY A 128 -2.73 -2.37 -2.22
N PHE A 129 -2.14 -1.30 -1.69
CA PHE A 129 -1.45 -1.29 -0.39
C PHE A 129 -2.31 -0.73 0.75
N GLY A 130 -3.63 -0.68 0.57
CA GLY A 130 -4.54 0.07 1.45
C GLY A 130 -4.49 -0.35 2.92
N ARG A 131 -4.54 -1.66 3.20
CA ARG A 131 -4.49 -2.18 4.58
C ARG A 131 -3.24 -1.72 5.32
N TYR A 132 -2.07 -1.94 4.73
CA TYR A 132 -0.79 -1.53 5.31
C TYR A 132 -0.63 -0.01 5.42
N ALA A 133 -1.18 0.76 4.46
CA ALA A 133 -1.22 2.22 4.59
C ALA A 133 -2.04 2.66 5.82
N GLY A 134 -3.13 1.96 6.12
CA GLY A 134 -3.91 2.17 7.35
C GLY A 134 -3.15 1.84 8.62
N LEU A 135 -2.55 0.64 8.68
CA LEU A 135 -1.74 0.18 9.81
C LEU A 135 -0.60 1.16 10.13
N VAL A 136 0.19 1.50 9.11
CA VAL A 136 1.33 2.42 9.23
C VAL A 136 0.86 3.84 9.54
N GLY A 137 -0.24 4.29 8.93
CA GLY A 137 -0.81 5.61 9.16
C GLY A 137 -1.27 5.80 10.60
N ALA A 138 -2.02 4.84 11.15
CA ALA A 138 -2.47 4.88 12.53
C ALA A 138 -1.30 4.83 13.53
N TYR A 139 -0.34 3.92 13.32
CA TYR A 139 0.87 3.84 14.14
C TYR A 139 1.63 5.18 14.17
N ASN A 140 1.85 5.79 13.00
CA ASN A 140 2.53 7.08 12.92
C ASN A 140 1.70 8.22 13.51
N GLY A 141 0.37 8.14 13.47
CA GLY A 141 -0.52 9.06 14.19
C GLY A 141 -0.30 9.02 15.69
N PHE A 142 -0.25 7.82 16.30
CA PHE A 142 0.09 7.67 17.72
C PHE A 142 1.52 8.10 18.03
N ARG A 143 2.48 7.77 17.17
CA ARG A 143 3.85 8.23 17.32
C ARG A 143 3.94 9.76 17.32
N ALA A 144 3.21 10.43 16.43
CA ALA A 144 3.16 11.88 16.38
C ALA A 144 2.51 12.48 17.64
N LEU A 145 1.41 11.88 18.12
CA LEU A 145 0.77 12.26 19.39
C LEU A 145 1.78 12.17 20.56
N GLY A 146 2.47 11.04 20.70
CA GLY A 146 3.45 10.82 21.76
C GLY A 146 4.60 11.83 21.76
N LEU A 147 5.09 12.20 20.57
CA LEU A 147 6.15 13.19 20.40
C LEU A 147 5.66 14.62 20.66
N ARG A 148 4.49 15.00 20.13
CA ARG A 148 3.93 16.36 20.24
C ARG A 148 3.64 16.71 21.70
N ASP A 149 3.05 15.76 22.43
CA ASP A 149 2.55 15.98 23.79
C ASP A 149 3.50 15.41 24.86
N ASN A 150 4.67 14.89 24.46
CA ASN A 150 5.66 14.28 25.33
C ASN A 150 5.09 13.16 26.23
N LEU A 151 4.24 12.30 25.67
CA LEU A 151 3.52 11.25 26.42
C LEU A 151 4.27 9.91 26.42
N PHE A 152 4.84 9.53 25.27
CA PHE A 152 5.55 8.28 25.06
C PHE A 152 6.39 8.37 23.78
N LYS A 153 7.33 7.45 23.62
CA LYS A 153 8.22 7.39 22.46
C LYS A 153 8.03 6.08 21.72
N LEU A 154 7.55 6.17 20.49
CA LEU A 154 7.49 5.05 19.55
C LEU A 154 8.65 5.14 18.55
N PRO A 155 9.36 4.03 18.25
CA PRO A 155 10.34 3.99 17.17
C PRO A 155 9.65 4.28 15.84
N LYS A 156 10.44 4.66 14.82
CA LYS A 156 9.86 4.83 13.48
C LYS A 156 9.43 3.46 12.96
N VAL A 157 8.29 3.40 12.29
CA VAL A 157 7.77 2.14 11.72
C VAL A 157 8.75 1.47 10.75
N GLU A 158 9.58 2.27 10.05
CA GLU A 158 10.57 1.77 9.08
C GLU A 158 11.69 0.93 9.71
N THR A 159 11.88 1.04 11.03
CA THR A 159 12.89 0.29 11.78
C THR A 159 12.34 -0.99 12.39
N LEU A 160 11.04 -1.28 12.21
CA LEU A 160 10.38 -2.47 12.73
C LEU A 160 10.25 -3.50 11.60
N ALA A 161 10.53 -4.76 11.91
CA ALA A 161 10.62 -5.83 10.92
C ALA A 161 9.25 -6.17 10.33
N ASP A 162 8.21 -6.21 11.17
CA ASP A 162 6.88 -6.65 10.78
C ASP A 162 5.74 -6.05 11.64
N LEU A 163 4.52 -6.50 11.38
CA LEU A 163 3.33 -6.06 12.13
C LEU A 163 3.34 -6.53 13.60
N ASN A 164 4.00 -7.64 13.92
CA ASN A 164 4.07 -8.11 15.29
C ASN A 164 4.97 -7.20 16.12
N GLU A 165 6.10 -6.76 15.58
CA GLU A 165 6.94 -5.74 16.23
C GLU A 165 6.23 -4.40 16.38
N VAL A 166 5.48 -3.97 15.35
CA VAL A 166 4.61 -2.78 15.44
C VAL A 166 3.65 -2.87 16.62
N LYS A 167 2.99 -4.02 16.78
CA LYS A 167 2.06 -4.27 17.88
C LYS A 167 2.77 -4.33 19.24
N ALA A 168 3.92 -4.98 19.32
CA ALA A 168 4.72 -5.06 20.53
C ALA A 168 5.20 -3.68 21.01
N GLU A 169 5.51 -2.74 20.10
CA GLU A 169 5.81 -1.36 20.48
C GLU A 169 4.56 -0.59 20.96
N LEU A 170 3.41 -0.85 20.35
CA LEU A 170 2.14 -0.27 20.78
C LEU A 170 1.70 -0.78 22.16
N ASP A 171 2.01 -2.02 22.53
CA ASP A 171 1.70 -2.58 23.85
C ASP A 171 2.41 -1.84 25.01
N LYS A 172 3.44 -1.05 24.71
CA LYS A 172 4.23 -0.31 25.69
C LYS A 172 3.66 1.07 26.02
N ILE A 173 2.68 1.56 25.26
CA ILE A 173 2.16 2.93 25.42
C ILE A 173 0.85 2.92 26.21
N THR A 174 0.59 4.01 26.93
CA THR A 174 -0.72 4.30 27.50
C THR A 174 -1.24 5.56 26.83
N LEU A 175 -2.47 5.49 26.30
CA LEU A 175 -3.08 6.63 25.65
C LEU A 175 -3.75 7.55 26.67
N PRO A 176 -3.67 8.87 26.50
CA PRO A 176 -4.49 9.80 27.26
C PRO A 176 -5.97 9.63 26.89
N ASN A 177 -6.87 10.21 27.68
CA ASN A 177 -8.28 10.29 27.34
C ASN A 177 -8.49 11.20 26.13
N ILE A 178 -8.63 10.60 24.95
CA ILE A 178 -8.78 11.28 23.66
C ILE A 178 -9.93 10.72 22.84
N LYS A 179 -10.52 11.58 22.02
CA LYS A 179 -11.50 11.22 21.01
C LYS A 179 -10.83 11.13 19.64
N ILE A 180 -10.97 9.99 18.97
CA ILE A 180 -10.40 9.74 17.63
C ILE A 180 -11.52 9.63 16.61
N LEU A 181 -11.47 10.45 15.56
CA LEU A 181 -12.34 10.34 14.40
C LEU A 181 -11.58 9.61 13.28
N LEU A 182 -12.01 8.39 12.96
CA LEU A 182 -11.54 7.64 11.81
C LEU A 182 -12.58 7.73 10.69
N THR A 183 -12.21 8.26 9.53
CA THR A 183 -13.15 8.40 8.40
C THR A 183 -12.93 7.38 7.29
N GLY A 184 -14.04 6.95 6.70
CA GLY A 184 -14.08 6.03 5.56
C GLY A 184 -14.25 4.56 5.95
N THR A 185 -14.65 3.74 4.97
CA THR A 185 -14.99 2.31 5.15
C THR A 185 -14.16 1.37 4.26
N GLY A 186 -13.12 1.91 3.62
CA GLY A 186 -12.24 1.16 2.72
C GLY A 186 -11.07 0.47 3.41
N LYS A 187 -10.22 -0.20 2.61
CA LYS A 187 -9.05 -0.95 3.08
C LYS A 187 -8.11 -0.14 4.00
N VAL A 188 -7.96 1.17 3.78
CA VAL A 188 -7.12 2.05 4.59
C VAL A 188 -7.73 2.26 5.97
N ALA A 189 -9.01 2.64 6.04
CA ALA A 189 -9.69 2.82 7.31
C ALA A 189 -9.74 1.51 8.11
N MET A 190 -10.00 0.38 7.46
CA MET A 190 -9.96 -0.93 8.12
C MET A 190 -8.56 -1.27 8.67
N GLY A 191 -7.49 -0.96 7.93
CA GLY A 191 -6.13 -1.14 8.43
C GLY A 191 -5.80 -0.22 9.62
N ALA A 192 -6.31 1.01 9.64
CA ALA A 192 -6.17 1.89 10.80
C ALA A 192 -6.97 1.36 11.99
N LYS A 193 -8.18 0.86 11.75
CA LYS A 193 -9.04 0.23 12.77
C LYS A 193 -8.33 -0.95 13.45
N GLU A 194 -7.57 -1.77 12.72
CA GLU A 194 -6.78 -2.86 13.32
C GLU A 194 -5.81 -2.36 14.42
N ILE A 195 -5.25 -1.15 14.29
CA ILE A 195 -4.40 -0.55 15.33
C ILE A 195 -5.23 -0.02 16.50
N LEU A 196 -6.37 0.62 16.23
CA LEU A 196 -7.29 1.11 17.27
C LEU A 196 -7.83 -0.04 18.12
N ASP A 197 -8.21 -1.14 17.47
CA ASP A 197 -8.67 -2.37 18.10
C ASP A 197 -7.55 -3.02 18.93
N HIS A 198 -6.31 -3.08 18.39
CA HIS A 198 -5.15 -3.61 19.11
C HIS A 198 -4.86 -2.85 20.40
N LEU A 199 -5.03 -1.52 20.38
CA LEU A 199 -4.89 -0.65 21.55
C LEU A 199 -6.11 -0.68 22.49
N ASN A 200 -7.11 -1.53 22.21
CA ASN A 200 -8.36 -1.66 22.97
C ASN A 200 -9.13 -0.34 23.12
N ILE A 201 -9.06 0.55 22.11
CA ILE A 201 -9.78 1.82 22.14
C ILE A 201 -11.25 1.53 21.84
N LYS A 202 -12.15 2.01 22.71
CA LYS A 202 -13.57 1.71 22.58
C LYS A 202 -14.19 2.42 21.38
N GLN A 203 -14.83 1.66 20.50
CA GLN A 203 -15.65 2.23 19.43
C GLN A 203 -16.98 2.75 19.98
N VAL A 204 -17.37 3.95 19.57
CA VAL A 204 -18.66 4.58 19.92
C VAL A 204 -19.40 5.02 18.65
N SER A 205 -20.71 5.28 18.76
CA SER A 205 -21.48 5.91 17.69
C SER A 205 -21.10 7.38 17.52
N ASP A 206 -21.40 7.95 16.36
CA ASP A 206 -21.29 9.38 16.08
C ASP A 206 -22.07 10.24 17.08
N ALA A 207 -23.29 9.81 17.45
CA ALA A 207 -24.11 10.51 18.43
C ALA A 207 -23.42 10.57 19.81
N LEU A 208 -22.89 9.45 20.30
CA LEU A 208 -22.16 9.42 21.58
C LEU A 208 -20.83 10.18 21.48
N TYR A 209 -20.12 10.06 20.35
CA TYR A 209 -18.87 10.78 20.10
C TYR A 209 -19.06 12.30 20.23
N LEU A 210 -20.17 12.84 19.73
CA LEU A 210 -20.48 14.27 19.77
C LEU A 210 -21.05 14.74 21.11
N THR A 211 -21.88 13.92 21.77
CA THR A 211 -22.70 14.36 22.91
C THR A 211 -22.19 13.92 24.27
N SER A 212 -21.40 12.84 24.33
CA SER A 212 -20.96 12.25 25.61
C SER A 212 -19.57 12.72 26.02
N GLN A 213 -19.34 12.80 27.33
CA GLN A 213 -18.01 12.89 27.90
C GLN A 213 -17.53 11.47 28.24
N PHE A 214 -16.24 11.21 28.05
CA PHE A 214 -15.62 9.91 28.32
C PHE A 214 -14.47 10.09 29.30
N THR A 215 -14.16 9.04 30.04
CA THR A 215 -13.01 8.97 30.97
C THR A 215 -11.89 8.07 30.43
N GLU A 216 -12.08 7.53 29.23
CA GLU A 216 -11.21 6.59 28.53
C GLU A 216 -11.10 7.00 27.05
N PRO A 217 -10.01 6.67 26.34
CA PRO A 217 -9.92 6.95 24.91
C PRO A 217 -11.02 6.21 24.15
N VAL A 218 -11.64 6.92 23.20
CA VAL A 218 -12.68 6.37 22.33
C VAL A 218 -12.41 6.72 20.88
N TYR A 219 -12.94 5.91 19.96
CA TYR A 219 -12.95 6.25 18.54
C TYR A 219 -14.35 6.10 17.94
N VAL A 220 -14.63 6.90 16.92
CA VAL A 220 -15.77 6.70 16.02
C VAL A 220 -15.24 6.42 14.62
N MET A 221 -15.92 5.52 13.92
CA MET A 221 -15.69 5.27 12.50
C MET A 221 -16.81 5.94 11.71
N ALA A 222 -16.53 7.06 11.05
CA ALA A 222 -17.51 7.85 10.33
C ALA A 222 -17.43 7.61 8.81
N ASP A 223 -18.56 7.31 8.18
CA ASP A 223 -18.74 7.28 6.73
C ASP A 223 -19.19 8.66 6.20
N VAL A 224 -19.10 8.83 4.89
CA VAL A 224 -19.26 10.12 4.21
C VAL A 224 -20.58 10.83 4.51
N MET A 225 -21.66 10.09 4.74
CA MET A 225 -22.98 10.66 5.05
C MET A 225 -23.13 11.11 6.51
N GLU A 226 -22.23 10.71 7.40
CA GLU A 226 -22.24 11.15 8.80
C GLU A 226 -21.54 12.51 8.98
N TYR A 227 -20.62 12.86 8.08
CA TYR A 227 -19.89 14.14 8.11
C TYR A 227 -20.16 15.07 6.91
N SER A 228 -20.98 14.65 5.95
CA SER A 228 -21.41 15.46 4.80
C SER A 228 -22.93 15.56 4.78
N LYS A 229 -23.45 16.76 4.50
CA LYS A 229 -24.89 17.03 4.40
C LYS A 229 -25.20 17.75 3.09
N ARG A 230 -26.35 17.44 2.49
CA ARG A 230 -26.87 18.18 1.35
C ARG A 230 -27.19 19.62 1.76
N ILE A 231 -27.00 20.57 0.85
CA ILE A 231 -27.30 21.98 1.11
C ILE A 231 -28.81 22.23 1.26
N ASP A 232 -29.64 21.39 0.66
CA ASP A 232 -31.10 21.46 0.73
C ASP A 232 -31.69 20.79 1.99
N GLY A 233 -30.85 20.26 2.88
CA GLY A 233 -31.26 19.61 4.12
C GLY A 233 -31.91 18.24 3.97
N LYS A 234 -32.01 17.70 2.75
CA LYS A 234 -32.52 16.34 2.53
C LYS A 234 -31.51 15.27 2.98
N VAL A 235 -32.01 14.05 3.14
CA VAL A 235 -31.16 12.86 3.37
C VAL A 235 -30.21 12.68 2.19
N GLY A 236 -28.91 12.57 2.48
CA GLY A 236 -27.88 12.33 1.48
C GLY A 236 -27.84 10.88 1.02
N ASP A 237 -27.53 10.67 -0.26
CA ASP A 237 -27.15 9.37 -0.81
C ASP A 237 -25.65 9.35 -1.12
N LYS A 238 -24.99 8.27 -0.70
CA LYS A 238 -23.55 8.10 -0.84
C LYS A 238 -23.10 8.05 -2.31
N TRP A 239 -23.87 7.39 -3.17
CA TRP A 239 -23.52 7.22 -4.57
C TRP A 239 -23.81 8.48 -5.39
N GLU A 240 -24.84 9.23 -5.03
CA GLU A 240 -25.06 10.58 -5.56
C GLU A 240 -23.90 11.51 -5.19
N PHE A 241 -23.51 11.54 -3.92
CA PHE A 241 -22.39 12.35 -3.44
C PHE A 241 -21.06 12.02 -4.15
N TYR A 242 -20.80 10.75 -4.44
CA TYR A 242 -19.60 10.34 -5.19
C TYR A 242 -19.62 10.76 -6.66
N LYS A 243 -20.80 10.95 -7.26
CA LYS A 243 -20.91 11.48 -8.62
C LYS A 243 -20.79 12.99 -8.63
N ASP A 244 -21.39 13.66 -7.65
CA ASP A 244 -21.36 15.11 -7.50
C ASP A 244 -21.33 15.51 -6.01
N PRO A 245 -20.15 15.89 -5.48
CA PRO A 245 -20.02 16.28 -4.08
C PRO A 245 -20.34 17.77 -3.82
N SER A 246 -20.77 18.53 -4.84
CA SER A 246 -21.02 19.98 -4.70
C SER A 246 -22.22 20.33 -3.81
N GLY A 247 -23.12 19.36 -3.59
CA GLY A 247 -24.20 19.43 -2.60
C GLY A 247 -25.54 19.87 -3.17
#